data_AF-A0AAX4L144-F1
#
_entry.id   AF-A0AAX4L144-F1
#
_cell.length_a   1.000
_cell.length_b   1.000
_cell.length_c   1.000
_cell.angle_alpha   90.00
_cell.angle_beta   90.00
_cell.angle_gamma   90.00
#
_symmetry.space_group_name_H-M   'P 1'
#
loop_
_entity.id
_entity.type
_entity.pdbx_description
1 polymer ?
#
loop_
_entity_poly.entity_id
_entity_poly.type
_entity_poly.pdbx_seq_one_letter_code
_entity_poly.pdbx_strand_id
1 'polypeptide(L)'
;MALQVVQMGDNSPVSEEDLIFLINMLDQSDREEFAEEFVEDLETMLSKSGLYKILSGRIHLSNTKILQIVESNDRARKWLANKIREKMKEAERILAKMEAEMK
;
A
#
# COMPACT_ATOMS: atom_id res chain seq x y z
N MET A 1 27.15 -11.75 30.71
CA MET A 1 26.86 -10.64 29.78
C MET A 1 25.48 -10.92 29.19
N ALA A 2 24.47 -10.16 29.60
CA ALA A 2 23.12 -10.30 29.06
C ALA A 2 23.02 -9.41 27.82
N LEU A 3 22.81 -10.02 26.66
CA LEU A 3 22.51 -9.32 25.42
C LEU A 3 21.13 -8.66 25.55
N GLN A 4 21.13 -7.39 25.22
CA GLN A 4 20.03 -6.44 25.31
C GLN A 4 18.84 -6.92 24.48
N VAL A 5 17.68 -6.99 25.12
CA VAL A 5 16.40 -7.25 24.48
C VAL A 5 16.16 -6.10 23.50
N VAL A 6 16.09 -6.40 22.20
CA VAL A 6 15.59 -5.47 21.18
C VAL A 6 14.20 -5.07 21.63
N GLN A 7 14.03 -3.80 22.06
CA GLN A 7 12.74 -3.30 22.49
C GLN A 7 11.76 -3.47 21.34
N MET A 8 10.71 -4.24 21.60
CA MET A 8 9.58 -4.44 20.71
C MET A 8 9.00 -3.08 20.34
N GLY A 9 8.77 -2.87 19.04
CA GLY A 9 8.23 -1.64 18.49
C GLY A 9 6.94 -1.23 19.22
N ASP A 10 6.72 0.08 19.27
CA ASP A 10 5.51 0.68 19.80
C ASP A 10 4.28 -0.01 19.17
N ASN A 11 3.57 -0.84 19.93
CA ASN A 11 2.36 -1.55 19.49
C ASN A 11 1.13 -0.62 19.44
N SER A 12 1.38 0.68 19.30
CA SER A 12 0.33 1.67 19.11
C SER A 12 -0.49 1.30 17.87
N PRO A 13 -1.84 1.41 17.93
CA PRO A 13 -2.69 1.16 16.77
C PRO A 13 -2.27 2.07 15.61
N VAL A 14 -2.19 1.50 14.42
CA VAL A 14 -1.96 2.26 13.17
C VAL A 14 -3.11 3.26 12.99
N SER A 15 -2.79 4.54 12.83
CA SER A 15 -3.79 5.60 12.64
C SER A 15 -4.27 5.69 11.19
N GLU A 16 -5.33 6.47 10.95
CA GLU A 16 -5.80 6.78 9.58
C GLU A 16 -4.71 7.53 8.79
N GLU A 17 -4.00 8.46 9.43
CA GLU A 17 -2.91 9.22 8.82
C GLU A 17 -1.76 8.30 8.40
N ASP A 18 -1.43 7.29 9.21
CA ASP A 18 -0.43 6.27 8.86
C ASP A 18 -0.87 5.49 7.61
N LEU A 19 -2.14 5.08 7.53
CA LEU A 19 -2.67 4.38 6.36
C LEU A 19 -2.63 5.26 5.11
N ILE A 20 -3.02 6.53 5.22
CA ILE A 20 -2.95 7.50 4.12
C ILE A 20 -1.50 7.68 3.66
N PHE A 21 -0.55 7.79 4.59
CA PHE A 21 0.87 7.86 4.26
C PHE A 21 1.32 6.64 3.45
N LEU A 22 0.95 5.44 3.87
CA LEU A 22 1.27 4.21 3.12
C LEU A 22 0.60 4.18 1.74
N ILE A 23 -0.67 4.57 1.64
CA ILE A 23 -1.39 4.62 0.35
C ILE A 23 -0.74 5.64 -0.60
N ASN A 24 -0.17 6.73 -0.10
CA ASN A 24 0.57 7.68 -0.93
C ASN A 24 1.85 7.11 -1.53
N MET A 25 2.40 6.02 -0.99
CA MET A 25 3.55 5.32 -1.56
C MET A 25 3.18 4.44 -2.77
N LEU A 26 1.88 4.21 -2.99
CA LEU A 26 1.39 3.41 -4.11
C LEU A 26 1.46 4.22 -5.42
N ASP A 27 2.19 3.68 -6.38
CA ASP A 27 2.25 4.19 -7.74
C ASP A 27 1.01 3.79 -8.55
N GLN A 28 0.99 4.17 -9.82
CA GLN A 28 -0.14 3.89 -10.69
C GLN A 28 -0.36 2.38 -10.90
N SER A 29 0.73 1.62 -11.07
CA SER A 29 0.66 0.18 -11.29
C SER A 29 0.11 -0.52 -10.05
N ASP A 30 0.53 -0.09 -8.87
CA ASP A 30 0.01 -0.62 -7.62
C ASP A 30 -1.49 -0.40 -7.47
N ARG A 31 -1.99 0.78 -7.91
CA ARG A 31 -3.41 1.14 -7.83
C ARG A 31 -4.27 0.35 -8.82
N GLU A 32 -3.72 0.05 -9.99
CA GLU A 32 -4.36 -0.80 -10.99
C GLU A 32 -4.47 -2.24 -10.47
N GLU A 33 -3.38 -2.80 -9.95
CA GLU A 33 -3.37 -4.12 -9.30
C GLU A 33 -4.34 -4.18 -8.11
N PHE A 34 -4.37 -3.15 -7.27
CA PHE A 34 -5.35 -3.07 -6.18
C PHE A 34 -6.79 -3.07 -6.70
N ALA A 35 -7.07 -2.36 -7.79
CA ALA A 35 -8.41 -2.29 -8.34
C ALA A 35 -8.87 -3.64 -8.95
N GLU A 36 -7.95 -4.39 -9.54
CA GLU A 36 -8.21 -5.75 -10.03
C GLU A 36 -8.49 -6.71 -8.86
N GLU A 37 -7.66 -6.67 -7.81
CA GLU A 37 -7.76 -7.60 -6.69
C GLU A 37 -8.99 -7.39 -5.79
N PHE A 38 -9.47 -6.15 -5.72
CA PHE A 38 -10.62 -5.75 -4.90
C PHE A 38 -11.80 -5.27 -5.76
N VAL A 39 -11.95 -5.85 -6.96
CA VAL A 39 -13.02 -5.50 -7.90
C VAL A 39 -14.41 -5.68 -7.28
N GLU A 40 -14.62 -6.74 -6.50
CA GLU A 40 -15.90 -7.02 -5.83
C GLU A 40 -16.25 -5.94 -4.80
N ASP A 41 -15.27 -5.51 -4.00
CA ASP A 41 -15.45 -4.39 -3.07
C ASP A 41 -15.80 -3.11 -3.85
N LEU A 42 -15.10 -2.84 -4.95
CA LEU A 42 -15.32 -1.65 -5.79
C LEU A 42 -16.68 -1.65 -6.50
N GLU A 43 -17.21 -2.80 -6.91
CA GLU A 43 -18.54 -2.92 -7.50
C GLU A 43 -19.65 -2.42 -6.57
N THR A 44 -19.47 -2.57 -5.26
CA THR A 44 -20.43 -2.06 -4.26
C THR A 44 -20.33 -0.54 -4.06
N MET A 45 -19.18 0.06 -4.39
CA MET A 45 -18.85 1.45 -4.09
C MET A 45 -18.90 2.39 -5.30
N LEU A 46 -18.84 1.84 -6.51
CA LEU A 46 -18.73 2.59 -7.76
C LEU A 46 -19.85 2.24 -8.72
N SER A 47 -20.19 3.18 -9.60
CA SER A 47 -21.04 2.86 -10.75
C SER A 47 -20.31 1.96 -11.73
N LYS A 48 -21.05 1.16 -12.51
CA LYS A 48 -20.47 0.32 -13.58
C LYS A 48 -19.54 1.10 -14.52
N SER A 49 -19.91 2.35 -14.85
CA SER A 49 -19.07 3.22 -15.67
C SER A 49 -17.80 3.67 -14.96
N GLY A 50 -17.88 3.98 -13.66
CA GLY A 50 -16.73 4.34 -12.83
C GLY A 50 -15.74 3.19 -12.71
N LEU A 51 -16.23 1.99 -12.39
CA LEU A 51 -15.42 0.79 -12.28
C LEU A 51 -14.73 0.45 -13.61
N TYR A 52 -15.48 0.49 -14.72
CA TYR A 52 -14.91 0.27 -16.05
C TYR A 52 -13.77 1.24 -16.37
N LYS A 53 -13.90 2.52 -16.02
CA LYS A 53 -12.83 3.51 -16.26
C LYS A 53 -11.57 3.21 -15.44
N ILE A 54 -11.71 2.68 -14.22
CA ILE A 54 -10.57 2.28 -13.39
C ILE A 54 -9.89 1.04 -13.98
N LEU A 55 -10.65 -0.03 -14.23
CA LEU A 55 -10.12 -1.29 -14.76
C LEU A 55 -9.53 -1.15 -16.18
N SER A 56 -9.97 -0.15 -16.94
CA SER A 56 -9.39 0.16 -18.26
C SER A 56 -8.21 1.15 -18.20
N GLY A 57 -7.74 1.52 -16.99
CA GLY A 57 -6.62 2.44 -16.81
C GLY A 57 -6.90 3.89 -17.22
N ARG A 58 -8.16 4.25 -17.48
CA ARG A 58 -8.53 5.62 -17.92
C ARG A 58 -8.49 6.62 -16.77
N ILE A 59 -8.73 6.14 -15.55
CA ILE A 59 -8.63 6.92 -14.32
C ILE A 59 -8.04 6.00 -13.23
N HIS A 60 -7.39 6.58 -12.23
CA HIS A 60 -6.85 5.81 -11.10
C HIS A 60 -7.76 5.86 -9.89
N LEU A 61 -7.68 4.80 -9.08
CA LEU A 61 -8.38 4.74 -7.81
C LEU A 61 -7.80 5.79 -6.84
N SER A 62 -8.68 6.58 -6.24
CA SER A 62 -8.29 7.64 -5.31
C SER A 62 -7.85 7.07 -3.95
N ASN A 63 -7.02 7.81 -3.22
CA ASN A 63 -6.57 7.41 -1.88
C ASN A 63 -7.76 7.14 -0.95
N THR A 64 -8.78 7.99 -1.00
CA THR A 64 -9.99 7.84 -0.18
C THR A 64 -10.70 6.51 -0.45
N LYS A 65 -10.74 6.05 -1.70
CA LYS A 65 -11.38 4.77 -2.04
C LYS A 65 -10.54 3.58 -1.60
N ILE A 66 -9.22 3.66 -1.74
CA ILE A 66 -8.30 2.64 -1.23
C ILE A 66 -8.42 2.56 0.29
N LEU A 67 -8.43 3.70 0.99
CA LEU A 67 -8.54 3.78 2.45
C LEU A 67 -9.84 3.12 2.93
N GLN A 68 -10.99 3.46 2.33
CA GLN A 68 -12.28 2.87 2.69
C GLN A 68 -12.27 1.34 2.60
N ILE A 69 -11.63 0.77 1.56
CA ILE A 69 -11.50 -0.68 1.41
C ILE A 69 -10.52 -1.24 2.44
N VAL A 70 -9.36 -0.60 2.65
CA VAL A 70 -8.35 -1.03 3.63
C VAL A 70 -8.89 -1.05 5.07
N GLU A 71 -9.76 -0.12 5.43
CA GLU A 71 -10.37 -0.04 6.76
C GLU A 71 -11.47 -1.08 6.98
N SER A 72 -12.18 -1.48 5.93
CA SER A 72 -13.31 -2.40 6.00
C SER A 72 -12.97 -3.84 5.63
N ASN A 73 -11.81 -4.08 5.01
CA ASN A 73 -11.40 -5.37 4.49
C ASN A 73 -9.96 -5.74 4.94
N ASP A 74 -9.85 -6.72 5.83
CA ASP A 74 -8.58 -7.23 6.34
C ASP A 74 -7.65 -7.77 5.24
N ARG A 75 -8.21 -8.30 4.13
CA ARG A 75 -7.41 -8.75 2.97
C ARG A 75 -6.75 -7.55 2.30
N ALA A 76 -7.45 -6.44 2.14
CA ALA A 76 -6.89 -5.20 1.60
C ALA A 76 -5.82 -4.61 2.51
N ARG A 77 -6.01 -4.66 3.82
CA ARG A 77 -5.00 -4.24 4.80
C ARG A 77 -3.72 -5.07 4.70
N LYS A 78 -3.85 -6.40 4.57
CA LYS A 78 -2.71 -7.31 4.36
C LYS A 78 -2.02 -7.07 3.02
N TRP A 79 -2.80 -6.83 1.96
CA TRP A 79 -2.28 -6.51 0.65
C TRP A 79 -1.41 -5.24 0.71
N LEU A 80 -1.93 -4.15 1.30
CA LEU A 80 -1.20 -2.89 1.43
C LEU A 80 0.12 -3.10 2.18
N ALA A 81 0.08 -3.78 3.33
CA ALA A 81 1.28 -4.06 4.10
C ALA A 81 2.33 -4.86 3.31
N ASN A 82 1.92 -5.83 2.49
CA ASN A 82 2.84 -6.60 1.66
C ASN A 82 3.42 -5.75 0.54
N LYS A 83 2.61 -4.96 -0.15
CA LYS A 83 3.06 -4.09 -1.25
C LYS A 83 4.09 -3.08 -0.78
N ILE A 84 3.87 -2.46 0.37
CA ILE A 84 4.82 -1.53 0.98
C ILE A 84 6.13 -2.22 1.35
N ARG A 85 6.09 -3.44 1.90
CA ARG A 85 7.33 -4.20 2.20
C ARG A 85 8.15 -4.50 0.95
N GLU A 86 7.49 -4.82 -0.17
CA GLU A 86 8.18 -5.04 -1.45
C GLU A 86 8.89 -3.76 -1.92
N LYS A 87 8.19 -2.62 -1.85
CA LYS A 87 8.79 -1.32 -2.17
C LYS A 87 9.96 -0.96 -1.27
N MET A 88 9.85 -1.20 0.04
CA MET A 88 10.95 -0.93 0.98
C MET A 88 12.19 -1.77 0.66
N LYS A 89 12.03 -3.06 0.33
CA LYS A 89 13.14 -3.93 -0.08
C LYS A 89 13.82 -3.42 -1.34
N GLU A 90 13.05 -2.95 -2.31
CA GLU A 90 13.61 -2.40 -3.54
C GLU A 90 14.34 -1.08 -3.30
N ALA A 91 13.78 -0.21 -2.46
CA ALA A 91 14.43 1.04 -2.06
C ALA A 91 15.75 0.78 -1.32
N GLU A 92 15.78 -0.16 -0.38
CA GLU A 92 17.00 -0.58 0.34
C GLU A 92 18.08 -1.07 -0.64
N ARG A 93 17.69 -1.90 -1.62
CA ARG A 93 18.59 -2.38 -2.67
C ARG A 93 19.18 -1.24 -3.51
N ILE A 94 18.38 -0.23 -3.86
CA ILE A 94 18.83 0.94 -4.62
C ILE A 94 19.81 1.77 -3.79
N LEU A 95 19.49 2.04 -2.52
CA LEU A 95 20.35 2.80 -1.61
C LEU A 95 21.72 2.14 -1.44
N ALA A 96 21.76 0.82 -1.25
CA ALA A 96 23.02 0.08 -1.12
C ALA A 96 23.92 0.22 -2.37
N LYS A 97 23.33 0.31 -3.58
CA LYS A 97 24.08 0.56 -4.82
C LYS A 97 24.63 1.98 -4.85
N MET A 98 23.81 2.97 -4.49
CA MET A 98 24.24 4.37 -4.43
C MET A 98 25.43 4.55 -3.47
N GLU A 99 25.37 3.94 -2.28
CA GLU A 99 26.46 4.00 -1.30
C GLU A 99 27.76 3.34 -1.79
N ALA A 100 27.65 2.31 -2.63
CA ALA A 100 28.81 1.64 -3.23
C ALA A 100 29.49 2.50 -4.32
N GLU A 101 28.73 3.30 -5.07
CA GLU A 101 29.25 4.21 -6.09
C GLU A 101 29.93 5.46 -5.51
N MET A 102 29.61 5.83 -4.26
CA MET A 102 30.20 6.98 -3.56
C MET A 102 31.55 6.67 -2.88
N LYS A 103 32.04 5.42 -2.97
CA LYS A 103 33.32 4.98 -2.40
C LYS A 103 34.39 4.88 -3.47
#